data_AF-A0A919IJ81-F1
#
_entry.id   AF-A0A919IJ81-F1
#
_cell.length_a   1.000
_cell.length_b   1.000
_cell.length_c   1.000
_cell.angle_alpha   90.00
_cell.angle_beta   90.00
_cell.angle_gamma   90.00
#
_symmetry.space_group_name_H-M   'P 1'
#
loop_
_entity.id
_entity.type
_entity.pdbx_description
1 polymer ?
#
loop_
_entity_poly.entity_id
_entity_poly.type
_entity_poly.pdbx_seq_one_letter_code
_entity_poly.pdbx_strand_id
1 'polypeptide(L)'
;MAAAVAATTAALAGPTPAQAVSAVTLANTIALSNCSASLVRYPTSVSTDRAMMLTNGHCYEGGLIPAGTVLQNRTSSRSGTLLNSSGRALATVRADRILYATMTGTDVTLYRLTSTYATLSSSYGAAPLTISASHPAAGASMSIPSSYWKRIWNCKIDSFVPTLREDEWTWRDSIRYNADCDTIHGTSGSPIVDANSGQIIGINNTGNDDGERCTLNNPCEVDANGTTHVYQGQSYGEQTYWFTTCLTSTRTIDLTKSGCLLTKP
;
A
#
# COMPACT_ATOMS: atom_id res chain seq x y z
N MET A 1 -69.02 26.73 14.75
CA MET A 1 -67.69 26.72 14.13
C MET A 1 -66.85 25.72 14.91
N ALA A 2 -66.48 24.59 14.30
CA ALA A 2 -65.71 23.52 14.95
C ALA A 2 -64.26 23.56 14.46
N ALA A 3 -63.30 23.68 15.37
CA ALA A 3 -61.88 23.70 15.08
C ALA A 3 -61.33 22.26 15.06
N ALA A 4 -60.75 21.85 13.94
CA ALA A 4 -60.05 20.58 13.80
C ALA A 4 -58.57 20.75 14.14
N VAL A 5 -58.08 20.03 15.15
CA VAL A 5 -56.67 19.94 15.50
C VAL A 5 -56.06 18.76 14.76
N ALA A 6 -55.12 19.03 13.84
CA ALA A 6 -54.36 18.00 13.15
C ALA A 6 -53.10 17.67 13.98
N ALA A 7 -53.00 16.42 14.45
CA ALA A 7 -51.81 15.91 15.11
C ALA A 7 -50.81 15.40 14.06
N THR A 8 -49.65 16.03 13.98
CA THR A 8 -48.52 15.56 13.17
C THR A 8 -47.69 14.55 13.97
N THR A 9 -47.77 13.28 13.60
CA THR A 9 -46.87 12.23 14.08
C THR A 9 -45.52 12.35 13.37
N ALA A 10 -44.47 12.73 14.09
CA ALA A 10 -43.10 12.69 13.58
C ALA A 10 -42.62 11.23 13.54
N ALA A 11 -42.31 10.73 12.35
CA ALA A 11 -41.67 9.44 12.16
C ALA A 11 -40.18 9.57 12.51
N LEU A 12 -39.73 8.88 13.57
CA LEU A 12 -38.32 8.74 13.90
C LEU A 12 -37.65 7.83 12.88
N ALA A 13 -36.72 8.36 12.10
CA ALA A 13 -35.87 7.55 11.22
C ALA A 13 -34.96 6.66 12.08
N GLY A 14 -35.06 5.35 11.90
CA GLY A 14 -34.17 4.38 12.54
C GLY A 14 -32.72 4.49 12.02
N PRO A 15 -31.74 3.92 12.74
CA PRO A 15 -30.34 3.99 12.34
C PRO A 15 -30.13 3.29 10.99
N THR A 16 -29.41 3.96 10.09
CA THR A 16 -29.00 3.41 8.79
C THR A 16 -28.08 2.20 9.02
N PRO A 17 -28.30 1.05 8.37
CA PRO A 17 -27.39 -0.09 8.47
C PRO A 17 -25.99 0.32 8.02
N ALA A 18 -24.97 0.07 8.85
CA ALA A 18 -23.58 0.22 8.42
C ALA A 18 -23.34 -0.71 7.23
N GLN A 19 -22.86 -0.16 6.11
CA GLN A 19 -22.48 -0.96 4.95
C GLN A 19 -21.37 -1.92 5.38
N ALA A 20 -21.66 -3.22 5.31
CA ALA A 20 -20.68 -4.25 5.57
C ALA A 20 -19.56 -4.12 4.53
N VAL A 21 -18.34 -3.86 5.01
CA VAL A 21 -17.14 -3.86 4.17
C VAL A 21 -16.93 -5.29 3.72
N SER A 22 -16.90 -5.51 2.40
CA SER A 22 -16.62 -6.84 1.86
C SER A 22 -15.26 -7.34 2.35
N ALA A 23 -15.20 -8.63 2.70
CA ALA A 23 -13.95 -9.25 3.14
C ALA A 23 -12.84 -9.05 2.09
N VAL A 24 -11.62 -8.75 2.56
CA VAL A 24 -10.45 -8.60 1.70
C VAL A 24 -10.16 -9.92 0.99
N THR A 25 -9.86 -9.87 -0.31
CA THR A 25 -9.53 -11.04 -1.14
C THR A 25 -8.21 -10.80 -1.90
N LEU A 26 -7.78 -11.76 -2.72
CA LEU A 26 -6.63 -11.59 -3.62
C LEU A 26 -6.93 -10.74 -4.86
N ALA A 27 -8.17 -10.24 -5.01
CA ALA A 27 -8.56 -9.49 -6.19
C ALA A 27 -7.69 -8.25 -6.36
N ASN A 28 -7.26 -8.01 -7.60
CA ASN A 28 -6.50 -6.83 -8.00
C ASN A 28 -5.09 -6.75 -7.38
N THR A 29 -4.61 -7.85 -6.80
CA THR A 29 -3.18 -8.05 -6.54
C THR A 29 -2.48 -8.52 -7.82
N ILE A 30 -1.16 -8.30 -7.90
CA ILE A 30 -0.34 -8.61 -9.08
C ILE A 30 0.86 -9.43 -8.63
N ALA A 31 0.94 -10.69 -9.06
CA ALA A 31 2.08 -11.56 -8.75
C ALA A 31 3.32 -11.18 -9.57
N LEU A 32 4.46 -11.06 -8.90
CA LEU A 32 5.81 -10.89 -9.47
C LEU A 32 6.65 -12.15 -9.18
N SER A 33 7.89 -12.23 -9.69
CA SER A 33 8.70 -13.47 -9.61
C SER A 33 9.22 -13.84 -8.21
N ASN A 34 9.14 -12.94 -7.24
CA ASN A 34 9.56 -13.11 -5.85
C ASN A 34 8.99 -12.03 -4.91
N CYS A 35 8.01 -11.27 -5.40
CA CYS A 35 7.32 -10.21 -4.67
C CYS A 35 5.84 -10.24 -5.03
N SER A 36 5.06 -9.50 -4.28
CA SER A 36 3.68 -9.16 -4.58
C SER A 36 3.58 -7.70 -4.99
N ALA A 37 2.47 -7.35 -5.63
CA ALA A 37 2.15 -5.99 -5.99
C ALA A 37 0.63 -5.81 -6.00
N SER A 38 0.17 -4.59 -6.24
CA SER A 38 -1.25 -4.27 -6.34
C SER A 38 -1.57 -3.36 -7.50
N LEU A 39 -2.71 -3.58 -8.14
CA LEU A 39 -3.33 -2.65 -9.06
C LEU A 39 -3.97 -1.54 -8.23
N VAL A 40 -3.42 -0.33 -8.31
CA VAL A 40 -3.81 0.78 -7.43
C VAL A 40 -4.30 2.00 -8.19
N ARG A 41 -5.02 2.87 -7.50
CA ARG A 41 -5.40 4.21 -7.95
C ARG A 41 -5.26 5.24 -6.85
N TYR A 42 -5.05 6.49 -7.23
CA TYR A 42 -5.22 7.61 -6.30
C TYR A 42 -6.71 7.85 -6.02
N PRO A 43 -7.07 8.50 -4.91
CA PRO A 43 -8.47 8.87 -4.62
C PRO A 43 -9.15 9.62 -5.76
N THR A 44 -8.40 10.50 -6.43
CA THR A 44 -8.89 11.37 -7.52
C THR A 44 -8.76 10.75 -8.92
N SER A 45 -8.21 9.54 -9.06
CA SER A 45 -8.04 8.88 -10.36
C SER A 45 -9.38 8.63 -11.06
N VAL A 46 -9.41 8.80 -12.38
CA VAL A 46 -10.57 8.54 -13.24
C VAL A 46 -10.34 7.35 -14.16
N SER A 47 -11.41 6.79 -14.74
CA SER A 47 -11.34 5.54 -15.52
C SER A 47 -10.43 5.63 -16.76
N THR A 48 -10.28 6.82 -17.34
CA THR A 48 -9.42 7.07 -18.51
C THR A 48 -7.94 7.22 -18.14
N ASP A 49 -7.60 7.37 -16.87
CA ASP A 49 -6.20 7.43 -16.44
C ASP A 49 -5.51 6.08 -16.73
N ARG A 50 -4.20 6.13 -16.97
CA ARG A 50 -3.38 4.93 -17.06
C ARG A 50 -3.36 4.24 -15.69
N ALA A 51 -3.57 2.94 -15.70
CA ALA A 51 -3.57 2.15 -14.49
C ALA A 51 -2.18 2.13 -13.84
N MET A 52 -2.11 1.84 -12.54
CA MET A 52 -0.85 1.84 -11.80
C MET A 52 -0.65 0.52 -11.06
N MET A 53 0.62 0.12 -10.94
CA MET A 53 1.05 -1.03 -10.15
C MET A 53 1.98 -0.55 -9.05
N LEU A 54 1.70 -0.94 -7.80
CA LEU A 54 2.47 -0.56 -6.61
C LEU A 54 3.10 -1.79 -5.96
N THR A 55 4.36 -1.66 -5.57
CA THR A 55 5.18 -2.67 -4.87
C THR A 55 6.27 -1.94 -4.06
N ASN A 56 7.14 -2.66 -3.34
CA ASN A 56 8.32 -2.03 -2.72
C ASN A 56 9.38 -1.55 -3.73
N GLY A 57 10.21 -0.63 -3.29
CA GLY A 57 11.48 -0.21 -3.90
C GLY A 57 12.43 -1.39 -4.09
N HIS A 58 12.60 -2.25 -3.09
CA HIS A 58 13.45 -3.45 -3.21
C HIS A 58 12.93 -4.50 -4.21
N CYS A 59 11.66 -4.41 -4.61
CA CYS A 59 11.05 -5.27 -5.63
C CYS A 59 11.17 -4.71 -7.06
N TYR A 60 11.88 -3.59 -7.23
CA TYR A 60 12.16 -2.95 -8.52
C TYR A 60 12.89 -3.91 -9.48
N GLU A 61 12.57 -3.88 -10.79
CA GLU A 61 13.20 -4.75 -11.79
C GLU A 61 14.71 -4.55 -11.95
N GLY A 62 15.25 -3.41 -11.53
CA GLY A 62 16.68 -3.13 -11.55
C GLY A 62 17.44 -3.62 -10.32
N GLY A 63 16.77 -4.30 -9.38
CA GLY A 63 17.33 -4.74 -8.11
C GLY A 63 17.13 -3.73 -6.98
N LEU A 64 17.91 -3.88 -5.90
CA LEU A 64 17.87 -2.99 -4.75
C LEU A 64 18.30 -1.58 -5.16
N ILE A 65 17.47 -0.59 -4.85
CA ILE A 65 17.76 0.81 -5.15
C ILE A 65 18.72 1.32 -4.06
N PRO A 66 19.91 1.84 -4.41
CA PRO A 66 20.87 2.30 -3.40
C PRO A 66 20.30 3.37 -2.48
N ALA A 67 20.78 3.40 -1.23
CA ALA A 67 20.44 4.48 -0.30
C ALA A 67 20.77 5.86 -0.89
N GLY A 68 19.92 6.86 -0.60
CA GLY A 68 19.98 8.20 -1.18
C GLY A 68 19.44 8.32 -2.62
N THR A 69 18.94 7.24 -3.24
CA THR A 69 18.50 7.28 -4.65
C THR A 69 16.99 7.37 -4.80
N VAL A 70 16.55 8.28 -5.68
CA VAL A 70 15.15 8.39 -6.15
C VAL A 70 15.11 8.24 -7.67
N LEU A 71 14.29 7.32 -8.15
CA LEU A 71 14.00 7.14 -9.58
C LEU A 71 12.65 7.78 -9.90
N GLN A 72 12.63 8.79 -10.77
CA GLN A 72 11.39 9.42 -11.22
C GLN A 72 11.31 9.45 -12.75
N ASN A 73 10.12 9.14 -13.28
CA ASN A 73 9.83 9.21 -14.72
C ASN A 73 10.80 8.42 -15.61
N ARG A 74 11.22 7.22 -15.18
CA ARG A 74 12.09 6.33 -15.96
C ARG A 74 11.29 5.34 -16.78
N THR A 75 11.75 4.99 -17.98
CA THR A 75 11.14 3.91 -18.77
C THR A 75 11.17 2.60 -17.99
N SER A 76 10.10 1.81 -18.08
CA SER A 76 10.03 0.48 -17.49
C SER A 76 9.50 -0.53 -18.51
N SER A 77 9.87 -1.78 -18.29
CA SER A 77 9.34 -2.95 -18.99
C SER A 77 8.81 -4.00 -18.01
N ARG A 78 8.61 -3.65 -16.73
CA ARG A 78 8.12 -4.56 -15.69
C ARG A 78 6.78 -5.16 -16.11
N SER A 79 6.59 -6.44 -15.84
CA SER A 79 5.31 -7.12 -16.02
C SER A 79 4.96 -7.93 -14.79
N GLY A 80 3.67 -8.22 -14.61
CA GLY A 80 3.17 -9.07 -13.54
C GLY A 80 1.84 -9.71 -13.91
N THR A 81 1.41 -10.69 -13.10
CA THR A 81 0.15 -11.42 -13.32
C THR A 81 -0.93 -10.87 -12.41
N LEU A 82 -1.93 -10.19 -12.98
CA LEU A 82 -3.11 -9.70 -12.28
C LEU A 82 -3.98 -10.88 -11.82
N LEU A 83 -4.42 -10.87 -10.56
CA LEU A 83 -5.20 -11.95 -9.96
C LEU A 83 -6.65 -11.56 -9.70
N ASN A 84 -7.55 -12.55 -9.74
CA ASN A 84 -8.92 -12.41 -9.22
C ASN A 84 -8.99 -12.71 -7.72
N SER A 85 -10.20 -12.63 -7.15
CA SER A 85 -10.46 -12.82 -5.71
C SER A 85 -9.96 -14.15 -5.15
N SER A 86 -9.91 -15.21 -5.96
CA SER A 86 -9.44 -16.54 -5.55
C SER A 86 -7.97 -16.80 -5.88
N GLY A 87 -7.21 -15.79 -6.33
CA GLY A 87 -5.79 -15.94 -6.70
C GLY A 87 -5.55 -16.62 -8.06
N ARG A 88 -6.59 -16.76 -8.89
CA ARG A 88 -6.42 -17.22 -10.29
C ARG A 88 -5.98 -16.05 -11.16
N ALA A 89 -5.15 -16.35 -12.15
CA ALA A 89 -4.67 -15.37 -13.11
C ALA A 89 -5.84 -14.82 -13.96
N LEU A 90 -5.91 -13.50 -14.09
CA LEU A 90 -6.82 -12.79 -14.99
C LEU A 90 -6.12 -12.35 -16.27
N ALA A 91 -4.94 -11.74 -16.12
CA ALA A 91 -4.20 -11.14 -17.22
C ALA A 91 -2.73 -10.91 -16.85
N THR A 92 -1.88 -10.74 -17.87
CA THR A 92 -0.56 -10.12 -17.69
C THR A 92 -0.69 -8.62 -17.86
N VAL A 93 -0.25 -7.85 -16.87
CA VAL A 93 -0.14 -6.39 -16.96
C VAL A 93 1.31 -5.99 -17.20
N ARG A 94 1.52 -4.88 -17.91
CA ARG A 94 2.85 -4.37 -18.27
C ARG A 94 2.96 -2.89 -17.94
N ALA A 95 4.04 -2.53 -17.27
CA ALA A 95 4.45 -1.16 -17.06
C ALA A 95 5.18 -0.60 -18.29
N ASP A 96 5.00 0.69 -18.55
CA ASP A 96 5.82 1.43 -19.52
C ASP A 96 6.70 2.50 -18.84
N ARG A 97 6.44 2.81 -17.56
CA ARG A 97 7.14 3.86 -16.83
C ARG A 97 7.13 3.61 -15.32
N ILE A 98 8.25 3.91 -14.68
CA ILE A 98 8.36 4.16 -13.25
C ILE A 98 7.91 5.61 -13.02
N LEU A 99 6.82 5.79 -12.27
CA LEU A 99 6.38 7.12 -11.85
C LEU A 99 7.27 7.63 -10.71
N TYR A 100 7.56 6.77 -9.75
CA TYR A 100 8.43 7.05 -8.61
C TYR A 100 8.94 5.74 -7.99
N ALA A 101 10.21 5.67 -7.60
CA ALA A 101 10.76 4.56 -6.82
C ALA A 101 11.88 5.02 -5.89
N THR A 102 11.95 4.45 -4.69
CA THR A 102 13.05 4.65 -3.75
C THR A 102 13.04 3.58 -2.66
N MET A 103 14.20 3.35 -2.04
CA MET A 103 14.35 2.65 -0.75
C MET A 103 14.84 3.60 0.36
N THR A 104 14.82 4.91 0.13
CA THR A 104 15.28 5.94 1.08
C THR A 104 14.11 6.67 1.68
N GLY A 105 14.04 6.74 3.01
CA GLY A 105 12.93 7.36 3.74
C GLY A 105 11.65 6.52 3.74
N THR A 106 11.42 5.73 2.69
CA THR A 106 10.40 4.68 2.57
C THR A 106 10.87 3.67 1.51
N ASP A 107 10.13 2.58 1.31
CA ASP A 107 10.48 1.51 0.37
C ASP A 107 9.36 1.26 -0.64
N VAL A 108 9.30 2.04 -1.73
CA VAL A 108 8.19 2.01 -2.70
C VAL A 108 8.68 2.01 -4.15
N THR A 109 7.93 1.35 -5.02
CA THR A 109 7.96 1.55 -6.47
C THR A 109 6.53 1.64 -7.00
N LEU A 110 6.22 2.76 -7.66
CA LEU A 110 4.96 2.98 -8.36
C LEU A 110 5.20 3.03 -9.87
N TYR A 111 4.58 2.10 -10.58
CA TYR A 111 4.61 2.00 -12.03
C TYR A 111 3.33 2.54 -12.65
N ARG A 112 3.45 3.08 -13.86
CA ARG A 112 2.35 3.29 -14.80
C ARG A 112 2.27 2.11 -15.76
N LEU A 113 1.07 1.58 -15.92
CA LEU A 113 0.74 0.49 -16.82
C LEU A 113 0.42 0.99 -18.24
N THR A 114 0.53 0.07 -19.20
CA THR A 114 0.15 0.30 -20.60
C THR A 114 -1.36 0.33 -20.83
N SER A 115 -2.15 -0.17 -19.88
CA SER A 115 -3.62 -0.17 -19.93
C SER A 115 -4.19 0.98 -19.09
N THR A 116 -5.40 1.44 -19.41
CA THR A 116 -6.17 2.31 -18.52
C THR A 116 -6.97 1.49 -17.51
N TYR A 117 -7.49 2.14 -16.48
CA TYR A 117 -8.43 1.48 -15.56
C TYR A 117 -9.69 0.98 -16.27
N ALA A 118 -10.22 1.76 -17.21
CA ALA A 118 -11.37 1.37 -18.03
C ALA A 118 -11.09 0.08 -18.80
N THR A 119 -9.93 -0.03 -19.46
CA THR A 119 -9.55 -1.25 -20.21
C THR A 119 -9.47 -2.48 -19.29
N LEU A 120 -8.80 -2.38 -18.15
CA LEU A 120 -8.67 -3.51 -17.23
C LEU A 120 -10.03 -3.93 -16.65
N SER A 121 -10.90 -2.97 -16.37
CA SER A 121 -12.26 -3.24 -15.89
C SER A 121 -13.12 -3.91 -16.96
N SER A 122 -13.15 -3.37 -18.18
CA SER A 122 -13.98 -3.93 -19.26
C SER A 122 -13.51 -5.31 -19.73
N SER A 123 -12.20 -5.55 -19.75
CA SER A 123 -11.63 -6.80 -20.27
C SER A 123 -11.60 -7.92 -19.23
N TYR A 124 -11.44 -7.58 -17.95
CA TYR A 124 -11.15 -8.59 -16.91
C TYR A 124 -12.02 -8.45 -15.64
N GLY A 125 -12.89 -7.45 -15.57
CA GLY A 125 -13.65 -7.14 -14.35
C GLY A 125 -12.77 -6.62 -13.20
N ALA A 126 -11.54 -6.17 -13.50
CA ALA A 126 -10.60 -5.70 -12.50
C ALA A 126 -10.97 -4.29 -12.01
N ALA A 127 -10.86 -4.06 -10.70
CA ALA A 127 -11.15 -2.79 -10.06
C ALA A 127 -9.95 -2.37 -9.18
N PRO A 128 -9.25 -1.26 -9.48
CA PRO A 128 -8.08 -0.86 -8.72
C PRO A 128 -8.40 -0.57 -7.25
N LEU A 129 -7.49 -0.97 -6.37
CA LEU A 129 -7.52 -0.62 -4.96
C LEU A 129 -7.18 0.86 -4.78
N THR A 130 -7.90 1.57 -3.92
CA THR A 130 -7.67 3.01 -3.71
C THR A 130 -6.65 3.23 -2.60
N ILE A 131 -5.61 4.01 -2.88
CA ILE A 131 -4.63 4.46 -1.88
C ILE A 131 -5.33 5.44 -0.92
N SER A 132 -5.18 5.21 0.39
CA SER A 132 -5.66 6.11 1.42
C SER A 132 -4.98 7.49 1.29
N ALA A 133 -5.77 8.55 1.45
CA ALA A 133 -5.24 9.91 1.49
C ALA A 133 -4.72 10.31 2.88
N SER A 134 -4.84 9.42 3.86
CA SER A 134 -4.56 9.69 5.27
C SER A 134 -3.61 8.67 5.85
N HIS A 135 -2.76 9.14 6.77
CA HIS A 135 -1.97 8.30 7.65
C HIS A 135 -2.91 7.30 8.37
N PRO A 136 -2.59 6.00 8.43
CA PRO A 136 -3.40 5.03 9.14
C PRO A 136 -3.30 5.23 10.66
N ALA A 137 -4.18 4.59 11.42
CA ALA A 137 -4.16 4.71 12.88
C ALA A 137 -3.60 3.44 13.54
N ALA A 138 -2.90 3.61 14.66
CA ALA A 138 -2.55 2.50 15.54
C ALA A 138 -3.83 1.77 15.99
N GLY A 139 -3.75 0.45 16.10
CA GLY A 139 -4.89 -0.43 16.40
C GLY A 139 -5.79 -0.75 15.20
N ALA A 140 -5.57 -0.16 14.02
CA ALA A 140 -6.33 -0.48 12.83
C ALA A 140 -6.17 -1.97 12.44
N SER A 141 -7.28 -2.64 12.19
CA SER A 141 -7.29 -3.99 11.61
C SER A 141 -6.95 -3.91 10.12
N MET A 142 -6.08 -4.80 9.67
CA MET A 142 -5.60 -4.80 8.29
C MET A 142 -5.46 -6.21 7.73
N SER A 143 -5.50 -6.32 6.40
CA SER A 143 -5.23 -7.56 5.68
C SER A 143 -4.10 -7.33 4.67
N ILE A 144 -3.26 -8.35 4.50
CA ILE A 144 -2.11 -8.36 3.58
C ILE A 144 -2.31 -9.49 2.57
N PRO A 145 -3.02 -9.25 1.45
CA PRO A 145 -3.19 -10.25 0.41
C PRO A 145 -1.91 -10.36 -0.46
N SER A 146 -1.14 -11.43 -0.25
CA SER A 146 0.04 -11.73 -1.05
C SER A 146 -0.33 -12.48 -2.31
N SER A 147 -0.09 -11.85 -3.46
CA SER A 147 -0.24 -12.48 -4.77
C SER A 147 0.79 -13.54 -5.07
N TYR A 148 2.02 -13.41 -4.53
CA TYR A 148 3.09 -14.39 -4.74
C TYR A 148 2.73 -15.72 -4.08
N TRP A 149 2.34 -15.67 -2.80
CA TRP A 149 1.94 -16.85 -2.04
C TRP A 149 0.48 -17.26 -2.23
N LYS A 150 -0.35 -16.39 -2.84
CA LYS A 150 -1.81 -16.54 -2.93
C LYS A 150 -2.44 -16.82 -1.57
N ARG A 151 -1.97 -16.09 -0.56
CA ARG A 151 -2.39 -16.19 0.84
C ARG A 151 -2.61 -14.80 1.40
N ILE A 152 -3.52 -14.69 2.36
CA ILE A 152 -3.87 -13.45 3.04
C ILE A 152 -3.47 -13.58 4.51
N TRP A 153 -2.76 -12.58 5.03
CA TRP A 153 -2.52 -12.41 6.46
C TRP A 153 -3.50 -11.38 7.01
N ASN A 154 -4.02 -11.61 8.21
CA ASN A 154 -4.87 -10.66 8.91
C ASN A 154 -4.14 -10.21 10.16
N CYS A 155 -3.88 -8.91 10.24
CA CYS A 155 -2.99 -8.32 11.23
C CYS A 155 -3.63 -7.05 11.80
N LYS A 156 -2.91 -6.42 12.72
CA LYS A 156 -3.21 -5.07 13.21
C LYS A 156 -1.96 -4.22 13.15
N ILE A 157 -2.16 -2.93 12.96
CA ILE A 157 -1.12 -1.94 13.23
C ILE A 157 -0.98 -1.86 14.75
N ASP A 158 0.19 -2.19 15.26
CA ASP A 158 0.52 -1.98 16.68
C ASP A 158 0.86 -0.52 16.92
N SER A 159 1.86 -0.03 16.19
CA SER A 159 2.43 1.30 16.36
C SER A 159 3.18 1.74 15.09
N PHE A 160 3.87 2.87 15.15
CA PHE A 160 4.69 3.40 14.06
C PHE A 160 6.12 3.61 14.56
N VAL A 161 7.09 3.13 13.79
CA VAL A 161 8.51 3.25 14.11
C VAL A 161 9.08 4.51 13.47
N PRO A 162 9.53 5.51 14.25
CA PRO A 162 10.04 6.76 13.69
C PRO A 162 11.27 6.57 12.79
N THR A 163 12.12 5.59 13.12
CA THR A 163 13.30 5.23 12.32
C THR A 163 13.45 3.71 12.30
N LEU A 164 13.20 3.11 11.14
CA LEU A 164 13.51 1.70 10.88
C LEU A 164 14.76 1.65 10.01
N ARG A 165 15.77 0.89 10.42
CA ARG A 165 17.02 0.76 9.65
C ARG A 165 17.27 -0.69 9.28
N GLU A 166 17.62 -0.92 8.03
CA GLU A 166 18.00 -2.22 7.49
C GLU A 166 19.16 -2.03 6.54
N ASP A 167 20.31 -2.66 6.82
CA ASP A 167 21.55 -2.48 6.07
C ASP A 167 21.89 -0.99 5.86
N GLU A 168 22.02 -0.52 4.61
CA GLU A 168 22.26 0.88 4.27
C GLU A 168 20.99 1.75 4.29
N TRP A 169 19.80 1.16 4.33
CA TRP A 169 18.53 1.87 4.19
C TRP A 169 17.98 2.33 5.55
N THR A 170 17.37 3.51 5.51
CA THR A 170 16.63 4.05 6.64
C THR A 170 15.26 4.49 6.14
N TRP A 171 14.22 3.94 6.76
CA TRP A 171 12.83 4.31 6.53
C TRP A 171 12.28 5.05 7.75
N ARG A 172 11.22 5.83 7.51
CA ARG A 172 10.62 6.70 8.51
C ARG A 172 9.16 6.37 8.63
N ASP A 173 8.67 6.41 9.88
CA ASP A 173 7.26 6.23 10.16
C ASP A 173 6.74 4.87 9.67
N SER A 174 7.57 3.82 9.76
CA SER A 174 7.23 2.48 9.29
C SER A 174 6.13 1.88 10.17
N ILE A 175 5.20 1.17 9.56
CA ILE A 175 4.10 0.49 10.24
C ILE A 175 4.66 -0.72 10.98
N ARG A 176 4.53 -0.76 12.32
CA ARG A 176 4.84 -1.94 13.13
C ARG A 176 3.60 -2.81 13.26
N TYR A 177 3.73 -4.10 12.98
CA TYR A 177 2.61 -5.04 13.11
C TYR A 177 2.48 -5.58 14.53
N ASN A 178 1.28 -6.04 14.89
CA ASN A 178 1.10 -6.83 16.11
C ASN A 178 1.89 -8.16 16.06
N ALA A 179 2.19 -8.72 17.23
CA ALA A 179 3.04 -9.91 17.38
C ALA A 179 2.56 -11.14 16.60
N ASP A 180 1.26 -11.27 16.35
CA ASP A 180 0.68 -12.43 15.63
C ASP A 180 0.83 -12.33 14.10
N CYS A 181 1.35 -11.21 13.57
CA CYS A 181 1.52 -10.99 12.14
C CYS A 181 2.86 -11.56 11.65
N ASP A 182 2.80 -12.78 11.13
CA ASP A 182 3.96 -13.58 10.68
C ASP A 182 4.16 -13.53 9.16
N THR A 183 4.32 -12.33 8.60
CA THR A 183 4.62 -12.20 7.17
C THR A 183 5.98 -12.81 6.85
N ILE A 184 6.11 -13.43 5.67
CA ILE A 184 7.31 -14.18 5.25
C ILE A 184 7.90 -13.61 3.97
N HIS A 185 9.16 -13.95 3.67
CA HIS A 185 9.81 -13.63 2.39
C HIS A 185 8.90 -13.88 1.18
N GLY A 186 8.87 -12.95 0.24
CA GLY A 186 7.98 -12.96 -0.93
C GLY A 186 6.59 -12.36 -0.71
N THR A 187 6.20 -12.10 0.55
CA THR A 187 5.04 -11.24 0.83
C THR A 187 5.35 -9.76 0.59
N SER A 188 6.62 -9.37 0.43
CA SER A 188 7.00 -7.99 0.15
C SER A 188 6.29 -7.45 -1.10
N GLY A 189 5.84 -6.20 -1.00
CA GLY A 189 5.08 -5.47 -2.01
C GLY A 189 3.59 -5.79 -2.02
N SER A 190 3.12 -6.73 -1.19
CA SER A 190 1.68 -6.94 -0.97
C SER A 190 1.04 -5.66 -0.44
N PRO A 191 -0.16 -5.28 -0.90
CA PRO A 191 -0.84 -4.14 -0.31
C PRO A 191 -1.21 -4.46 1.15
N ILE A 192 -1.12 -3.45 2.01
CA ILE A 192 -1.74 -3.47 3.34
C ILE A 192 -3.08 -2.77 3.19
N VAL A 193 -4.16 -3.53 3.35
CA VAL A 193 -5.54 -3.06 3.15
C VAL A 193 -6.19 -2.87 4.51
N ASP A 194 -6.66 -1.67 4.81
CA ASP A 194 -7.44 -1.40 6.02
C ASP A 194 -8.79 -2.13 5.95
N ALA A 195 -9.09 -2.92 6.98
CA ALA A 195 -10.26 -3.81 6.99
C ALA A 195 -11.60 -3.06 7.07
N ASN A 196 -11.59 -1.79 7.49
CA ASN A 196 -12.79 -0.97 7.66
C ASN A 196 -13.13 -0.13 6.43
N SER A 197 -12.13 0.29 5.66
CA SER A 197 -12.32 1.16 4.49
C SER A 197 -12.09 0.42 3.17
N GLY A 198 -11.39 -0.71 3.20
CA GLY A 198 -10.92 -1.40 1.99
C GLY A 198 -9.85 -0.63 1.21
N GLN A 199 -9.30 0.45 1.78
CA GLN A 199 -8.26 1.25 1.15
C GLN A 199 -6.86 0.69 1.45
N ILE A 200 -5.92 0.94 0.55
CA ILE A 200 -4.51 0.65 0.78
C ILE A 200 -3.95 1.71 1.71
N ILE A 201 -3.45 1.29 2.86
CA ILE A 201 -2.81 2.16 3.85
C ILE A 201 -1.29 2.00 3.86
N GLY A 202 -0.78 0.90 3.31
CA GLY A 202 0.65 0.63 3.23
C GLY A 202 1.00 -0.49 2.25
N ILE A 203 2.25 -0.90 2.27
CA ILE A 203 2.77 -2.07 1.57
C ILE A 203 3.63 -2.89 2.52
N ASN A 204 3.47 -4.20 2.47
CA ASN A 204 4.25 -5.09 3.32
C ASN A 204 5.71 -5.04 2.91
N ASN A 205 6.63 -4.83 3.85
CA ASN A 205 8.01 -4.47 3.54
C ASN A 205 9.01 -5.56 3.93
N THR A 206 9.31 -5.66 5.23
CA THR A 206 10.42 -6.45 5.78
C THR A 206 10.06 -7.01 7.15
N GLY A 207 10.91 -7.88 7.71
CA GLY A 207 10.84 -8.37 9.07
C GLY A 207 12.22 -8.77 9.58
N ASN A 208 12.41 -8.83 10.90
CA ASN A 208 13.69 -9.23 11.50
C ASN A 208 13.74 -10.75 11.72
N ASP A 209 14.49 -11.47 10.89
CA ASP A 209 14.45 -12.93 10.86
C ASP A 209 15.29 -13.59 11.97
N ASP A 210 16.53 -13.13 12.11
CA ASP A 210 17.60 -13.83 12.82
C ASP A 210 17.97 -13.15 14.15
N GLY A 211 17.34 -12.03 14.50
CA GLY A 211 17.72 -11.24 15.66
C GLY A 211 19.01 -10.47 15.46
N GLU A 212 19.46 -10.31 14.21
CA GLU A 212 20.62 -9.48 13.90
C GLU A 212 20.26 -7.99 13.95
N ARG A 213 21.30 -7.15 14.13
CA ARG A 213 21.14 -5.71 14.31
C ARG A 213 21.35 -4.98 12.99
N CYS A 214 20.24 -4.60 12.35
CA CYS A 214 20.21 -3.73 11.17
C CYS A 214 20.99 -4.29 9.98
N THR A 215 21.06 -5.62 9.84
CA THR A 215 21.61 -6.27 8.65
C THR A 215 20.48 -6.51 7.64
N LEU A 216 20.82 -6.93 6.42
CA LEU A 216 19.82 -7.30 5.41
C LEU A 216 18.91 -8.42 5.94
N ASN A 217 17.59 -8.27 5.75
CA ASN A 217 16.51 -9.10 6.33
C ASN A 217 16.41 -9.04 7.87
N ASN A 218 17.05 -8.05 8.49
CA ASN A 218 17.13 -7.91 9.94
C ASN A 218 17.01 -6.43 10.35
N PRO A 219 15.87 -5.77 10.04
CA PRO A 219 15.63 -4.38 10.40
C PRO A 219 15.65 -4.18 11.92
N CYS A 220 16.06 -2.99 12.33
CA CYS A 220 16.14 -2.57 13.72
C CYS A 220 15.43 -1.22 13.92
N GLU A 221 14.86 -1.02 15.12
CA GLU A 221 14.24 0.26 15.49
C GLU A 221 15.31 1.17 16.11
N VAL A 222 15.41 2.42 15.64
CA VAL A 222 16.40 3.39 16.13
C VAL A 222 15.69 4.57 16.78
N ASP A 223 15.91 4.74 18.08
CA ASP A 223 15.37 5.84 18.86
C ASP A 223 16.00 7.18 18.47
N ALA A 224 15.33 8.28 18.84
CA ALA A 224 15.85 9.64 18.62
C ALA A 224 17.21 9.90 19.29
N ASN A 225 17.56 9.16 20.35
CA ASN A 225 18.86 9.25 21.02
C ASN A 225 19.94 8.33 20.40
N GLY A 226 19.62 7.60 19.33
CA GLY A 226 20.51 6.65 18.66
C GLY A 226 20.52 5.23 19.24
N THR A 227 19.77 4.97 20.31
CA THR A 227 19.62 3.61 20.85
C THR A 227 18.96 2.71 19.82
N THR A 228 19.54 1.54 19.60
CA THR A 228 19.06 0.58 18.60
C THR A 228 18.45 -0.64 19.27
N HIS A 229 17.19 -0.91 18.98
CA HIS A 229 16.43 -2.06 19.45
C HIS A 229 16.26 -3.10 18.35
N VAL A 230 16.30 -4.37 18.73
CA VAL A 230 16.15 -5.51 17.83
C VAL A 230 15.02 -6.38 18.38
N TYR A 231 14.09 -6.73 17.50
CA TYR A 231 12.91 -7.52 17.82
C TYR A 231 12.80 -8.66 16.81
N GLN A 232 13.41 -9.81 17.12
CA GLN A 232 13.31 -10.99 16.27
C GLN A 232 11.84 -11.39 16.03
N GLY A 233 11.51 -11.70 14.78
CA GLY A 233 10.16 -12.02 14.29
C GLY A 233 9.27 -10.80 14.02
N GLN A 234 9.69 -9.58 14.38
CA GLN A 234 8.89 -8.38 14.16
C GLN A 234 8.83 -8.03 12.68
N SER A 235 7.61 -7.89 12.15
CA SER A 235 7.35 -7.50 10.77
C SER A 235 6.90 -6.04 10.66
N TYR A 236 7.20 -5.44 9.50
CA TYR A 236 6.98 -4.02 9.22
C TYR A 236 6.44 -3.78 7.80
N GLY A 237 5.75 -2.65 7.66
CA GLY A 237 5.25 -2.14 6.38
C GLY A 237 5.59 -0.67 6.18
N GLU A 238 5.45 -0.21 4.94
CA GLU A 238 5.69 1.19 4.56
C GLU A 238 4.40 1.88 4.16
N GLN A 239 4.25 3.15 4.54
CA GLN A 239 3.02 3.90 4.31
C GLN A 239 2.89 4.40 2.88
N THR A 240 1.66 4.49 2.36
CA THR A 240 1.41 4.87 0.96
C THR A 240 0.73 6.23 0.78
N TYR A 241 0.16 6.81 1.84
CA TYR A 241 -0.54 8.10 1.74
C TYR A 241 0.41 9.27 1.36
N TRP A 242 1.73 9.09 1.52
CA TRP A 242 2.71 10.10 1.10
C TRP A 242 2.60 10.44 -0.39
N PHE A 243 2.22 9.48 -1.24
CA PHE A 243 1.95 9.76 -2.65
C PHE A 243 0.92 10.88 -2.82
N THR A 244 -0.16 10.88 -2.03
CA THR A 244 -1.24 11.86 -2.18
C THR A 244 -0.82 13.27 -1.78
N THR A 245 0.21 13.41 -0.93
CA THR A 245 0.77 14.72 -0.55
C THR A 245 1.55 15.39 -1.68
N CYS A 246 1.97 14.63 -2.69
CA CYS A 246 2.80 15.09 -3.80
C CYS A 246 2.02 15.22 -5.12
N LEU A 247 0.70 15.06 -5.11
CA LEU A 247 -0.11 15.10 -6.34
C LEU A 247 -0.45 16.52 -6.79
N THR A 248 -0.29 16.75 -8.09
CA THR A 248 -0.87 17.91 -8.78
C THR A 248 -2.38 17.71 -9.03
N SER A 249 -3.08 18.74 -9.49
CA SER A 249 -4.48 18.65 -9.93
C SER A 249 -4.68 17.69 -11.11
N THR A 250 -3.62 17.43 -11.89
CA THR A 250 -3.60 16.48 -13.02
C THR A 250 -3.14 15.09 -12.61
N ARG A 251 -3.01 14.80 -11.31
CA ARG A 251 -2.68 13.47 -10.74
C ARG A 251 -1.27 12.99 -11.12
N THR A 252 -0.35 13.93 -11.33
CA THR A 252 1.08 13.65 -11.51
C THR A 252 1.82 13.85 -10.18
N ILE A 253 2.86 13.05 -9.93
CA ILE A 253 3.75 13.24 -8.78
C ILE A 253 4.67 14.43 -9.05
N ASP A 254 4.61 15.42 -8.18
CA ASP A 254 5.51 16.57 -8.12
C ASP A 254 6.17 16.64 -6.74
N LEU A 255 7.47 16.33 -6.70
CA LEU A 255 8.26 16.29 -5.47
C LEU A 255 8.59 17.69 -4.92
N THR A 256 8.38 18.75 -5.72
CA THR A 256 8.61 20.13 -5.32
C THR A 256 7.40 20.78 -4.65
N LYS A 257 6.24 20.12 -4.72
CA LYS A 257 5.00 20.57 -4.08
C LYS A 257 5.21 20.78 -2.58
N SER A 258 4.77 21.93 -2.07
CA SER A 258 4.82 22.21 -0.64
C SER A 258 4.06 21.14 0.16
N GLY A 259 4.69 20.62 1.21
CA GLY A 259 4.14 19.54 2.03
C GLY A 259 4.24 18.13 1.43
N CYS A 260 4.90 17.95 0.27
CA CYS A 260 5.20 16.62 -0.25
C CYS A 260 6.14 15.86 0.71
N LEU A 261 5.69 14.67 1.14
CA LEU A 261 6.40 13.81 2.08
C LEU A 261 7.35 12.80 1.41
N LEU A 262 7.20 12.55 0.10
CA LEU A 262 8.08 11.63 -0.61
C LEU A 262 9.53 12.14 -0.64
N THR A 263 10.47 11.21 -0.52
CA THR A 263 11.91 11.47 -0.64
C THR A 263 12.25 12.13 -1.96
N LYS A 264 13.14 13.11 -1.91
CA LYS A 264 13.63 13.88 -3.06
C LYS A 264 15.01 13.37 -3.48
N PRO A 265 15.38 13.47 -4.77
CA PRO A 265 16.71 13.15 -5.26
C PRO A 265 17.80 14.03 -4.62
#